data_AF-A0A832U4L7-F1
#
_entry.id   AF-A0A832U4L7-F1
#
_cell.length_a   1.000
_cell.length_b   1.000
_cell.length_c   1.000
_cell.angle_alpha   90.00
_cell.angle_beta   90.00
_cell.angle_gamma   90.00
#
_symmetry.space_group_name_H-M   'P 1'
#
loop_
_entity.id
_entity.type
_entity.pdbx_description
1 polymer ?
#
loop_
_entity_poly.entity_id
_entity_poly.type
_entity_poly.pdbx_seq_one_letter_code
_entity_poly.pdbx_strand_id
1 'polypeptide(L)' 'GKVRSQTPKIQAQERTAPSPKNRTRRNYEKRVILLRKPGQNWM' A
#
# COMPACT_ATOMS: atom_id res chain seq x y z
N GLY A 1 10.36 -24.92 16.31
CA GLY A 1 8.94 -25.24 16.57
C GLY A 1 8.22 -24.15 17.33
N LYS A 2 8.68 -23.81 18.55
CA LYS A 2 8.01 -22.93 19.52
C LYS A 2 7.49 -21.59 18.99
N VAL A 3 8.31 -20.82 18.29
CA VAL A 3 7.93 -19.45 17.86
C VAL A 3 6.89 -19.48 16.74
N ARG A 4 7.02 -20.42 15.79
CA ARG A 4 6.12 -20.54 14.64
C ARG A 4 4.72 -21.03 15.03
N SER A 5 4.59 -21.83 16.10
CA SER A 5 3.30 -22.27 16.64
C SER A 5 2.63 -21.25 17.54
N GLN A 6 3.38 -20.30 18.10
CA GLN A 6 2.85 -19.20 18.92
C GLN A 6 2.25 -18.07 18.08
N THR A 7 2.72 -17.88 16.84
CA THR A 7 2.21 -16.83 15.96
C THR A 7 0.83 -17.22 15.40
N PRO A 8 -0.24 -16.45 15.67
CA PRO A 8 -1.54 -16.73 15.08
C PRO A 8 -1.49 -16.54 13.56
N LYS A 9 -2.19 -17.41 12.82
CA LYS A 9 -2.29 -17.29 11.36
C LYS A 9 -3.25 -16.17 11.00
N ILE A 10 -2.70 -15.03 10.61
CA ILE A 10 -3.48 -13.89 10.08
C ILE A 10 -3.81 -14.18 8.60
N GLN A 11 -5.07 -14.00 8.22
CA GLN A 11 -5.52 -14.17 6.84
C GLN A 11 -5.07 -12.99 5.97
N ALA A 12 -4.80 -13.26 4.69
CA ALA A 12 -4.51 -12.21 3.74
C ALA A 12 -5.77 -11.40 3.42
N GLN A 13 -5.63 -10.07 3.32
CA GLN A 13 -6.69 -9.22 2.77
C GLN A 13 -6.74 -9.38 1.25
N GLU A 14 -7.95 -9.28 0.69
CA GLU A 14 -8.14 -9.27 -0.75
C GLU A 14 -7.40 -8.07 -1.38
N ARG A 15 -6.59 -8.36 -2.41
CA ARG A 15 -5.81 -7.33 -3.09
C ARG A 15 -6.59 -6.77 -4.28
N THR A 16 -7.16 -5.57 -4.11
CA THR A 16 -7.73 -4.78 -5.21
C THR A 16 -6.68 -3.82 -5.78
N ALA A 17 -5.59 -4.37 -6.30
CA ALA A 17 -4.58 -3.54 -6.96
C ALA A 17 -5.21 -2.89 -8.21
N PRO A 18 -5.16 -1.55 -8.36
CA PRO A 18 -5.70 -0.91 -9.55
C PRO A 18 -4.86 -1.27 -10.78
N SER A 19 -5.48 -1.20 -11.96
CA SER A 19 -4.77 -1.39 -13.23
C SER A 19 -3.52 -0.49 -13.33
N PRO A 20 -2.47 -0.92 -14.06
CA PRO A 20 -1.22 -0.17 -14.15
C PRO A 20 -1.40 1.29 -14.58
N LYS A 21 -2.34 1.55 -15.51
CA LYS A 21 -2.70 2.91 -15.97
C LYS A 21 -3.19 3.79 -14.82
N ASN A 22 -4.13 3.26 -14.02
CA ASN A 22 -4.70 3.98 -12.89
C ASN A 22 -3.68 4.20 -11.77
N ARG A 23 -2.77 3.23 -11.56
CA ARG A 23 -1.67 3.37 -10.61
C ARG A 23 -0.73 4.52 -10.99
N THR A 24 -0.30 4.58 -12.25
CA THR A 24 0.63 5.63 -12.73
C THR A 24 -0.02 7.01 -12.68
N ARG A 25 -1.28 7.14 -13.09
CA ARG A 25 -2.03 8.41 -13.02
C ARG A 25 -2.15 8.92 -11.58
N ARG A 26 -2.57 8.06 -10.63
CA ARG A 26 -2.66 8.45 -9.21
C ARG A 26 -1.31 8.84 -8.62
N ASN A 27 -0.23 8.20 -9.05
CA ASN A 27 1.12 8.57 -8.61
C ASN A 27 1.53 9.94 -9.13
N TYR A 28 1.21 10.26 -10.39
CA TYR A 28 1.45 11.59 -10.95
C TYR A 28 0.68 12.66 -10.18
N GLU A 29 -0.62 12.46 -9.97
CA GLU A 29 -1.47 13.39 -9.20
C GLU A 29 -0.89 13.64 -7.80
N LYS A 30 -0.52 12.56 -7.08
CA LYS A 30 0.07 12.67 -5.74
C LYS A 30 1.41 13.39 -5.73
N ARG A 31 2.31 13.11 -6.67
CA ARG A 31 3.69 13.62 -6.64
C ARG A 31 3.86 15.00 -7.27
N VAL A 32 3.14 15.27 -8.36
CA VAL A 32 3.35 16.46 -9.19
C VAL A 32 2.32 17.54 -8.88
N ILE A 33 1.04 17.19 -8.84
CA ILE A 33 -0.03 18.17 -8.58
C ILE A 33 -0.09 18.49 -7.08
N LEU A 34 -0.14 17.44 -6.24
CA LEU A 34 -0.29 17.59 -4.80
C LEU A 34 1.04 17.73 -4.06
N LEU A 35 2.17 17.68 -4.77
CA LEU A 35 3.54 17.80 -4.24
C LEU A 35 3.81 16.92 -3.00
N ARG A 36 3.15 15.76 -2.91
CA ARG A 36 3.26 14.89 -1.73
C ARG A 36 4.59 14.16 -1.72
N LYS A 37 5.37 14.32 -0.65
CA LYS A 37 6.61 13.57 -0.46
C LYS A 37 6.32 12.12 -0.03
N PRO A 38 7.11 11.15 -0.51
CA PRO A 38 7.02 9.78 -0.03
C PRO A 38 7.32 9.73 1.48
N GLY A 39 6.52 9.00 2.24
CA GLY A 39 6.71 8.82 3.69
C GLY A 39 6.01 9.84 4.59
N GLN A 40 5.38 10.88 4.06
CA GLN A 40 4.50 11.75 4.85
C GLN A 40 3.13 11.07 5.04
N ASN A 41 2.69 10.91 6.29
CA ASN A 41 1.35 10.46 6.60
C ASN A 41 0.40 11.66 6.43
N TRP A 42 -0.15 11.81 5.23
CA TRP A 42 -1.14 12.83 4.92
C TRP A 42 -2.47 12.38 5.54
N MET A 43 -2.71 12.82 6.78
CA MET A 43 -3.99 12.69 7.48
C MET A 43 -4.98 13.72 6.91
#